data_AF-A0A7S4M391-F1
#
_entry.id   AF-A0A7S4M391-F1
#
_cell.length_a   1.000
_cell.length_b   1.000
_cell.length_c   1.000
_cell.angle_alpha   90.00
_cell.angle_beta   90.00
_cell.angle_gamma   90.00
#
_symmetry.space_group_name_H-M   'P 1'
#
loop_
_entity.id
_entity.type
_entity.pdbx_description
1 polymer ?
#
loop_
_entity_poly.entity_id
_entity_poly.type
_entity_poly.pdbx_seq_one_letter_code
_entity_poly.pdbx_strand_id
1 'polypeptide(L)'
;ERLDELWAGTPRDEMDAALLTTLRRHPSLGLEPFNDMLAGMRSDAADARRVATATELDEYAYQVAGTVGLMLLPLLGVRDSAHVARARPAAIALGQAIQLINILRDARPDAALGRTYLPQDQMAALGIDEAAVVAVNDASP
;
A
#
# COMPACT_ATOMS: atom_id res chain seq x y z
N GLU A 1 -19.68 8.23 2.92
CA GLU A 1 -18.60 8.04 3.91
C GLU A 1 -17.67 9.27 3.87
N ARG A 2 -16.77 9.53 4.84
CA ARG A 2 -15.99 10.79 4.93
C ARG A 2 -15.28 11.20 3.63
N LEU A 3 -14.72 10.24 2.89
CA LEU A 3 -14.03 10.50 1.62
C LEU A 3 -14.99 11.02 0.52
N ASP A 4 -16.23 10.52 0.46
CA ASP A 4 -17.23 10.99 -0.51
C ASP A 4 -17.61 12.45 -0.27
N GLU A 5 -17.77 12.82 1.00
CA GLU A 5 -18.08 14.20 1.40
C GLU A 5 -16.92 15.15 1.05
N LEU A 6 -15.69 14.71 1.28
CA LEU A 6 -14.50 15.44 0.85
C LEU A 6 -14.48 15.61 -0.68
N TRP A 7 -14.78 14.55 -1.44
CA TRP A 7 -14.83 14.60 -2.91
C TRP A 7 -15.96 15.51 -3.42
N ALA A 8 -17.05 15.62 -2.67
CA ALA A 8 -18.12 16.59 -2.89
C ALA A 8 -17.75 18.03 -2.45
N GLY A 9 -16.55 18.26 -1.92
CA GLY A 9 -16.04 19.56 -1.52
C GLY A 9 -16.40 20.00 -0.10
N THR A 10 -16.75 19.06 0.77
CA THR A 10 -17.11 19.30 2.18
C THR A 10 -16.02 18.77 3.12
N PRO A 11 -14.99 19.56 3.46
CA PRO A 11 -13.94 19.12 4.38
C PRO A 11 -14.43 19.12 5.83
N ARG A 12 -14.04 18.12 6.63
CA ARG A 12 -14.41 18.04 8.05
C ARG A 12 -13.36 18.63 9.00
N ASP A 13 -12.10 18.63 8.59
CA ASP A 13 -10.96 19.12 9.38
C ASP A 13 -9.82 19.67 8.48
N GLU A 14 -8.70 20.02 9.10
CA GLU A 14 -7.54 20.62 8.44
C GLU A 14 -6.89 19.68 7.40
N MET A 15 -6.89 18.36 7.67
CA MET A 15 -6.34 17.35 6.75
C MET A 15 -7.22 17.24 5.50
N ASP A 16 -8.54 17.20 5.68
CA ASP A 16 -9.50 17.23 4.58
C ASP A 16 -9.35 18.53 3.76
N ALA A 17 -9.19 19.69 4.43
CA ALA A 17 -9.00 20.96 3.75
C ALA A 17 -7.70 21.01 2.93
N ALA A 18 -6.61 20.44 3.45
CA ALA A 18 -5.35 20.31 2.75
C ALA A 18 -5.47 19.39 1.52
N LEU A 19 -6.11 18.23 1.67
CA LEU A 19 -6.35 17.31 0.55
C LEU A 19 -7.27 17.94 -0.50
N LEU A 20 -8.35 18.61 -0.10
CA LEU A 20 -9.24 19.33 -1.03
C LEU A 20 -8.50 20.40 -1.82
N THR A 21 -7.59 21.13 -1.16
CA THR A 21 -6.72 22.12 -1.82
C THR A 21 -5.82 21.46 -2.87
N THR A 22 -5.25 20.31 -2.54
CA THR A 22 -4.43 19.51 -3.48
C THR A 22 -5.26 19.02 -4.66
N LEU A 23 -6.46 18.47 -4.43
CA LEU A 23 -7.38 18.02 -5.49
C LEU A 23 -7.74 19.15 -6.46
N ARG A 24 -8.00 20.36 -5.94
CA ARG A 24 -8.26 21.55 -6.76
C ARG A 24 -7.07 21.98 -7.61
N ARG A 25 -5.85 21.79 -7.11
CA ARG A 25 -4.60 22.10 -7.85
C ARG A 25 -4.23 21.02 -8.87
N HIS A 26 -4.70 19.79 -8.66
CA HIS A 26 -4.39 18.62 -9.48
C HIS A 26 -5.66 17.85 -9.85
N PRO A 27 -6.51 18.39 -10.76
CA PRO A 27 -7.82 17.81 -11.08
C PRO A 27 -7.76 16.44 -11.78
N SER A 28 -6.59 16.02 -12.25
CA SER A 28 -6.36 14.67 -12.80
C SER A 28 -6.13 13.60 -11.72
N LEU A 29 -6.06 13.99 -10.44
CA LEU A 29 -5.99 13.06 -9.31
C LEU A 29 -7.37 12.41 -9.09
N GLY A 30 -7.45 11.11 -9.39
CA GLY A 30 -8.69 10.33 -9.31
C GLY A 30 -9.03 9.87 -7.89
N LEU A 31 -10.32 9.57 -7.67
CA LEU A 31 -10.84 9.03 -6.41
C LEU A 31 -10.44 7.57 -6.18
N GLU A 32 -10.34 6.78 -7.25
CA GLU A 32 -10.16 5.33 -7.18
C GLU A 32 -8.92 4.89 -6.37
N PRO A 33 -7.72 5.48 -6.53
CA PRO A 33 -6.57 5.10 -5.71
C PRO A 33 -6.80 5.29 -4.20
N PHE A 34 -7.62 6.28 -3.80
CA PHE A 34 -7.94 6.50 -2.38
C PHE A 34 -8.89 5.43 -1.85
N ASN A 35 -9.88 5.04 -2.65
CA ASN A 35 -10.78 3.93 -2.29
C ASN A 35 -10.02 2.62 -2.16
N ASP A 36 -9.13 2.33 -3.11
CA ASP A 36 -8.29 1.13 -3.08
C ASP A 36 -7.36 1.12 -1.85
N MET A 37 -6.77 2.27 -1.51
CA MET A 37 -5.97 2.42 -0.30
C MET A 37 -6.80 2.18 0.96
N LEU A 38 -8.01 2.73 1.04
CA LEU A 38 -8.90 2.48 2.17
C LEU A 38 -9.30 1.00 2.27
N ALA A 39 -9.48 0.30 1.13
CA ALA A 39 -9.74 -1.13 1.13
C ALA A 39 -8.55 -1.92 1.71
N GLY A 40 -7.32 -1.59 1.30
CA GLY A 40 -6.10 -2.19 1.87
C GLY A 40 -5.95 -1.92 3.37
N MET A 41 -6.17 -0.68 3.80
CA MET A 41 -6.10 -0.31 5.23
C MET A 41 -7.15 -1.02 6.07
N ARG A 42 -8.36 -1.22 5.54
CA ARG A 42 -9.43 -1.99 6.20
C ARG A 42 -9.06 -3.48 6.33
N SER A 43 -8.47 -4.06 5.28
CA SER A 43 -7.95 -5.43 5.32
C SER A 43 -6.84 -5.59 6.37
N ASP A 44 -5.95 -4.60 6.46
CA ASP A 44 -4.81 -4.61 7.38
C ASP A 44 -5.19 -4.40 8.85
N ALA A 45 -6.33 -3.74 9.12
CA ALA A 45 -6.83 -3.47 10.46
C ALA A 45 -7.37 -4.70 11.20
N ALA A 46 -7.45 -5.86 10.53
CA ALA A 46 -7.80 -7.11 11.18
C ALA A 46 -6.69 -7.54 12.15
N ASP A 47 -7.07 -7.95 13.37
CA ASP A 47 -6.13 -8.51 14.34
C ASP A 47 -5.37 -9.70 13.74
N ALA A 48 -4.05 -9.72 13.93
CA ALA A 48 -3.16 -10.80 13.51
C ALA A 48 -3.20 -11.15 11.99
N ARG A 49 -3.15 -10.11 11.14
CA ARG A 49 -3.09 -10.21 9.68
C ARG A 49 -2.06 -11.22 9.19
N ARG A 50 -2.50 -12.15 8.34
CA ARG A 50 -1.66 -13.13 7.63
C ARG A 50 -1.98 -13.11 6.15
N VAL A 51 -0.96 -12.97 5.31
CA VAL A 51 -1.09 -12.99 3.85
C VAL A 51 -0.99 -14.43 3.36
N ALA A 52 -2.07 -14.97 2.83
CA ALA A 52 -2.16 -16.39 2.46
C ALA A 52 -1.32 -16.74 1.22
N THR A 53 -1.28 -15.86 0.22
CA THR A 53 -0.67 -16.15 -1.08
C THR A 53 0.13 -14.99 -1.64
N ALA A 54 1.02 -15.28 -2.60
CA ALA A 54 1.73 -14.24 -3.34
C ALA A 54 0.78 -13.28 -4.09
N THR A 55 -0.35 -13.77 -4.58
CA THR A 55 -1.37 -12.92 -5.22
C THR A 55 -2.01 -11.95 -4.23
N GLU A 56 -2.32 -12.41 -3.01
CA GLU A 56 -2.82 -11.54 -1.95
C GLU A 56 -1.76 -10.52 -1.52
N LEU A 57 -0.47 -10.91 -1.51
CA LEU A 57 0.63 -9.99 -1.27
C LEU A 57 0.69 -8.87 -2.32
N ASP A 58 0.61 -9.24 -3.61
CA ASP A 58 0.63 -8.28 -4.71
C ASP A 58 -0.55 -7.31 -4.65
N GLU A 59 -1.74 -7.81 -4.34
CA GLU A 59 -2.95 -6.99 -4.16
C GLU A 59 -2.79 -6.05 -2.96
N TYR A 60 -2.34 -6.57 -1.82
CA TYR A 60 -2.09 -5.76 -0.62
C TYR A 60 -1.06 -4.65 -0.90
N ALA A 61 0.08 -5.00 -1.52
CA ALA A 61 1.13 -4.06 -1.87
C ALA A 61 0.65 -3.00 -2.88
N TYR A 62 -0.22 -3.39 -3.83
CA TYR A 62 -0.89 -2.43 -4.70
C TYR A 62 -1.76 -1.47 -3.89
N GLN A 63 -2.66 -1.99 -3.05
CA GLN A 63 -3.63 -1.19 -2.31
C GLN A 63 -2.94 -0.19 -1.37
N VAL A 64 -1.93 -0.61 -0.59
CA VAL A 64 -1.34 0.26 0.45
C VAL A 64 -0.18 1.12 -0.04
N ALA A 65 0.42 0.82 -1.20
CA ALA A 65 1.58 1.55 -1.70
C ALA A 65 1.56 1.82 -3.21
N GLY A 66 1.10 0.88 -4.03
CA GLY A 66 0.91 1.09 -5.47
C GLY A 66 -0.06 2.24 -5.78
N THR A 67 -1.14 2.35 -5.00
CA THR A 67 -2.11 3.46 -5.06
C THR A 67 -1.44 4.81 -4.76
N VAL A 68 -0.51 4.88 -3.81
CA VAL A 68 0.27 6.09 -3.54
C VAL A 68 1.09 6.50 -4.77
N GLY A 69 1.68 5.53 -5.48
CA GLY A 69 2.33 5.78 -6.77
C GLY A 69 1.39 6.46 -7.77
N LEU A 70 0.13 6.00 -7.86
CA LEU A 70 -0.89 6.63 -8.70
C LEU A 70 -1.26 8.05 -8.23
N MET A 71 -1.38 8.26 -6.92
CA MET A 71 -1.69 9.57 -6.34
C MET A 71 -0.58 10.59 -6.60
N LEU A 72 0.67 10.14 -6.70
CA LEU A 72 1.82 11.01 -6.95
C LEU A 72 1.95 11.45 -8.42
N LEU A 73 1.41 10.71 -9.40
CA LEU A 73 1.57 11.04 -10.83
C LEU A 73 1.17 12.49 -11.16
N PRO A 74 -0.04 12.98 -10.79
CA PRO A 74 -0.42 14.37 -11.05
C PRO A 74 0.43 15.42 -10.32
N LEU A 75 0.96 15.05 -9.14
CA LEU A 75 1.79 15.91 -8.30
C LEU A 75 3.20 16.06 -8.90
N LEU A 76 3.71 15.01 -9.54
CA LEU A 76 4.98 14.97 -10.25
C LEU A 76 4.90 15.53 -11.69
N GLY A 77 3.77 16.13 -12.06
CA GLY A 77 3.60 16.80 -13.36
C GLY A 77 3.12 15.89 -14.50
N VAL A 78 2.77 14.64 -14.24
CA VAL A 78 2.20 13.73 -15.23
C VAL A 78 0.68 13.97 -15.31
N ARG A 79 0.24 14.73 -16.31
CA ARG A 79 -1.13 15.31 -16.33
C ARG A 79 -2.01 14.87 -17.50
N ASP A 80 -1.46 14.69 -18.69
CA ASP A 80 -2.25 14.22 -19.83
C ASP A 80 -2.39 12.70 -19.84
N SER A 81 -3.49 12.23 -20.43
CA SER A 81 -3.88 10.82 -20.40
C SER A 81 -2.84 9.89 -21.01
N ALA A 82 -2.11 10.32 -22.04
CA ALA A 82 -1.09 9.50 -22.69
C ALA A 82 0.12 9.29 -21.78
N HIS A 83 0.62 10.36 -21.14
CA HIS A 83 1.72 10.23 -20.19
C HIS A 83 1.31 9.49 -18.91
N VAL A 84 0.08 9.69 -18.41
CA VAL A 84 -0.46 8.92 -17.28
C VAL A 84 -0.50 7.45 -17.63
N ALA A 85 -1.05 7.07 -18.78
CA ALA A 85 -1.14 5.66 -19.20
C ALA A 85 0.26 5.01 -19.30
N ARG A 86 1.25 5.75 -19.81
CA ARG A 86 2.64 5.27 -19.91
C ARG A 86 3.33 5.14 -18.54
N ALA A 87 3.07 6.07 -17.62
CA ALA A 87 3.72 6.10 -16.31
C ALA A 87 3.05 5.19 -15.27
N ARG A 88 1.75 4.88 -15.43
CA ARG A 88 0.94 4.09 -14.49
C ARG A 88 1.60 2.78 -14.06
N PRO A 89 2.10 1.92 -14.98
CA PRO A 89 2.71 0.66 -14.58
C PRO A 89 3.96 0.85 -13.72
N ALA A 90 4.82 1.82 -14.08
CA ALA A 90 6.05 2.10 -13.34
C ALA A 90 5.76 2.70 -11.95
N ALA A 91 4.74 3.55 -11.84
CA ALA A 91 4.32 4.13 -10.56
C ALA A 91 3.79 3.07 -9.59
N ILE A 92 2.96 2.15 -10.10
CA ILE A 92 2.46 1.01 -9.31
C ILE A 92 3.62 0.11 -8.88
N ALA A 93 4.48 -0.28 -9.83
CA ALA A 93 5.61 -1.17 -9.56
C ALA A 93 6.58 -0.57 -8.54
N LEU A 94 6.83 0.74 -8.59
CA LEU A 94 7.67 1.42 -7.60
C LEU A 94 7.04 1.37 -6.20
N GLY A 95 5.74 1.66 -6.09
CA GLY A 95 5.01 1.58 -4.82
C GLY A 95 5.03 0.16 -4.24
N GLN A 96 4.73 -0.84 -5.06
CA GLN A 96 4.79 -2.25 -4.66
C GLN A 96 6.21 -2.65 -4.24
N ALA A 97 7.24 -2.26 -4.98
CA ALA A 97 8.63 -2.57 -4.63
C ALA A 97 9.03 -1.97 -3.28
N ILE A 98 8.65 -0.72 -3.01
CA ILE A 98 8.87 -0.08 -1.70
C ILE A 98 8.15 -0.87 -0.58
N GLN A 99 6.92 -1.33 -0.84
CA GLN A 99 6.18 -2.10 0.15
C GLN A 99 6.78 -3.48 0.40
N LEU A 100 7.26 -4.16 -0.64
CA LEU A 100 7.99 -5.42 -0.48
C LEU A 100 9.27 -5.22 0.32
N ILE A 101 9.98 -4.11 0.13
CA ILE A 101 11.15 -3.75 0.95
C ILE A 101 10.73 -3.52 2.41
N ASN A 102 9.63 -2.83 2.68
CA ASN A 102 9.13 -2.65 4.05
C ASN A 102 8.82 -4.01 4.70
N ILE A 103 8.13 -4.90 3.99
CA ILE A 103 7.79 -6.25 4.47
C ILE A 103 9.05 -7.05 4.78
N LEU A 104 10.06 -7.02 3.92
CA LEU A 104 11.32 -7.74 4.16
C LEU A 104 12.11 -7.16 5.33
N ARG A 105 12.18 -5.82 5.42
CA ARG A 105 12.86 -5.12 6.52
C ARG A 105 12.21 -5.42 7.87
N ASP A 106 10.87 -5.44 7.89
CA ASP A 106 10.07 -5.48 9.12
C ASP A 106 9.48 -6.87 9.40
N ALA A 107 9.84 -7.90 8.62
CA ALA A 107 9.32 -9.27 8.77
C ALA A 107 9.41 -9.80 10.22
N ARG A 108 10.53 -9.55 10.89
CA ARG A 108 10.74 -9.94 12.30
C ARG A 108 9.88 -9.15 13.29
N PRO A 109 9.97 -7.81 13.36
CA PRO A 109 9.13 -7.05 14.27
C PRO A 109 7.64 -7.25 14.02
N ASP A 110 7.20 -7.38 12.76
CA ASP A 110 5.80 -7.68 12.43
C ASP A 110 5.37 -9.06 12.96
N ALA A 111 6.20 -10.09 12.75
CA ALA A 111 5.92 -11.43 13.26
C ALA A 111 5.86 -11.46 14.80
N ALA A 112 6.69 -10.66 15.49
CA ALA A 112 6.64 -10.49 16.93
C ALA A 112 5.33 -9.83 17.42
N LEU A 113 4.65 -9.08 16.56
CA LEU A 113 3.32 -8.50 16.80
C LEU A 113 2.18 -9.43 16.33
N GLY A 114 2.50 -10.66 15.92
CA GLY A 114 1.53 -11.64 15.42
C GLY A 114 1.01 -11.34 14.02
N ARG A 115 1.73 -10.53 13.23
CA ARG A 115 1.39 -10.17 11.85
C ARG A 115 2.42 -10.79 10.89
N THR A 116 1.96 -11.39 9.80
CA THR A 116 2.86 -12.02 8.81
C THR A 116 2.45 -11.63 7.39
N TYR A 117 3.29 -10.81 6.75
CA TYR A 117 3.08 -10.36 5.37
C TYR A 117 3.81 -11.22 4.34
N LEU A 118 4.75 -12.08 4.78
CA LEU A 118 5.33 -13.10 3.92
C LEU A 118 4.24 -14.13 3.55
N PRO A 119 4.12 -14.53 2.27
CA PRO A 119 3.05 -15.42 1.83
C PRO A 119 3.13 -16.78 2.53
N GLN A 120 2.03 -17.19 3.18
CA GLN A 120 1.99 -18.44 3.94
C GLN A 120 2.20 -19.67 3.06
N ASP A 121 1.69 -19.66 1.82
CA ASP A 121 1.89 -20.74 0.85
C ASP A 121 3.37 -20.94 0.48
N GLN A 122 4.10 -19.86 0.26
CA GLN A 122 5.52 -19.88 -0.05
C GLN A 122 6.36 -20.28 1.16
N MET A 123 6.02 -19.75 2.35
CA MET A 123 6.68 -20.16 3.60
C MET A 123 6.51 -21.66 3.85
N ALA A 124 5.28 -22.19 3.70
CA ALA A 124 4.98 -23.60 3.85
C ALA A 124 5.74 -24.47 2.83
N ALA A 125 5.82 -24.04 1.56
CA ALA A 125 6.57 -24.73 0.53
C ALA A 125 8.09 -24.81 0.83
N LEU A 126 8.62 -23.85 1.59
CA LEU A 126 10.02 -23.80 2.03
C LEU A 126 10.24 -24.45 3.41
N GLY A 127 9.18 -24.94 4.07
CA GLY A 127 9.26 -25.48 5.43
C GLY A 127 9.58 -24.43 6.50
N ILE A 128 9.25 -23.16 6.25
CA ILE A 128 9.45 -22.04 7.16
C ILE A 128 8.14 -21.77 7.90
N ASP A 129 8.18 -21.69 9.22
CA ASP A 129 7.05 -21.23 10.04
C ASP A 129 7.29 -19.80 10.57
N GLU A 130 6.26 -19.19 11.16
CA GLU A 130 6.36 -17.83 11.71
C GLU A 130 7.38 -17.73 12.85
N ALA A 131 7.55 -18.81 13.63
CA ALA A 131 8.52 -18.85 14.72
C ALA A 131 9.97 -18.80 14.18
N ALA A 132 10.23 -19.46 13.06
CA ALA A 132 11.51 -19.43 12.37
C ALA A 132 11.84 -18.03 11.84
N VAL A 133 10.83 -17.27 11.37
CA VAL A 133 11.01 -15.86 10.95
C VAL A 133 11.49 -15.01 12.13
N VAL A 134 10.85 -15.14 13.30
CA VAL A 134 11.25 -14.41 14.52
C VAL A 134 12.65 -14.84 15.01
N ALA A 135 12.99 -16.12 14.87
CA ALA A 135 14.23 -16.70 15.38
C ALA A 135 15.48 -16.39 14.52
N VAL A 136 15.35 -15.70 13.37
CA VAL A 136 16.51 -15.29 12.56
C VAL A 136 17.36 -14.30 13.36
N ASN A 137 18.42 -14.81 14.00
CA ASN A 137 19.48 -13.98 14.60
C ASN A 137 20.23 -13.23 13.50
N ASP A 138 20.67 -11.99 13.77
CA ASP A 138 21.62 -11.23 12.93
C ASP A 138 23.03 -11.87 12.87
N ALA A 139 23.12 -13.18 13.06
CA ALA A 139 24.35 -13.95 13.07
C ALA A 139 24.64 -14.55 11.70
N SER A 140 25.18 -13.75 10.78
CA SER A 140 26.46 -14.01 10.08
C SER A 140 26.70 -12.95 8.99
N PRO A 141 27.99 -12.60 8.77
CA PRO A 141 28.45 -11.34 8.18
C PRO A 141 28.14 -11.14 6.69
#